data_AF-A0A0M8W402-F1
#
_entry.id   AF-A0A0M8W402-F1
#
_cell.length_a   1.000
_cell.length_b   1.000
_cell.length_c   1.000
_cell.angle_alpha   90.00
_cell.angle_beta   90.00
_cell.angle_gamma   90.00
#
_symmetry.space_group_name_H-M   'P 1'
#
loop_
_entity.id
_entity.type
_entity.pdbx_description
1 polymer ?
#
loop_
_entity_poly.entity_id
_entity_poly.type
_entity_poly.pdbx_seq_one_letter_code
_entity_poly.pdbx_strand_id
1 'polypeptide(L)'
;MSTYVDNPHPSTIVDTYGGGVVIETAEQGAPGRSTEDRIRVLPNAVVVLDGVTSRRPPDRNGGWYATQLADELGRLLDAETALTDLLAQAIANLAERHDLVPGDSPAATAAIVRWNDEKIDALVLCDTPVVAFGRTTEVVEDTRLADLRPDPDILRWKNKPGGYWVAEADPEAGRQALTASWPRSAVEKVVVATDGVSCGVSEYGLFSWEELAELPLADALDRIRAAERGDPEHTRWPRYKTHDDQAIARLRL
;
A
#
# COMPACT_ATOMS: atom_id res chain seq x y z
N MET A 1 -8.55 13.13 -13.24
CA MET A 1 -9.43 13.70 -12.20
C MET A 1 -9.44 12.67 -11.09
N SER A 2 -8.84 12.95 -9.94
CA SER A 2 -8.64 11.92 -8.91
C SER A 2 -9.95 11.61 -8.22
N THR A 3 -10.44 10.39 -8.36
CA THR A 3 -11.72 9.92 -7.82
C THR A 3 -11.52 9.20 -6.49
N TYR A 4 -10.88 9.86 -5.53
CA TYR A 4 -10.80 9.33 -4.17
C TYR A 4 -12.16 9.55 -3.52
N VAL A 5 -13.04 8.55 -3.60
CA VAL A 5 -14.39 8.59 -3.01
C VAL A 5 -14.29 7.95 -1.63
N ASP A 6 -14.57 8.75 -0.58
CA ASP A 6 -14.79 8.22 0.76
C ASP A 6 -16.02 7.30 0.72
N ASN A 7 -15.81 5.98 0.66
CA ASN A 7 -16.90 5.01 0.70
C ASN A 7 -16.97 4.32 2.08
N PRO A 8 -18.05 4.55 2.86
CA PRO A 8 -18.23 3.87 4.14
C PRO A 8 -18.56 2.38 4.00
N HIS A 9 -18.83 1.92 2.77
CA HIS A 9 -19.09 0.52 2.43
C HIS A 9 -18.06 0.04 1.42
N PRO A 10 -17.61 -1.23 1.49
CA PRO A 10 -16.66 -1.73 0.50
C PRO A 10 -17.28 -1.64 -0.90
N SER A 11 -16.66 -0.86 -1.78
CA SER A 11 -16.99 -0.85 -3.21
C SER A 11 -15.88 -1.51 -3.99
N THR A 12 -16.23 -2.57 -4.73
CA THR A 12 -15.34 -3.10 -5.75
C THR A 12 -15.47 -2.28 -7.02
N ILE A 13 -14.36 -1.72 -7.50
CA ILE A 13 -14.27 -1.11 -8.83
C ILE A 13 -13.51 -2.09 -9.73
N VAL A 14 -14.02 -2.30 -10.95
CA VAL A 14 -13.39 -3.17 -11.93
C VAL A 14 -13.07 -2.36 -13.18
N ASP A 15 -11.78 -2.29 -13.51
CA ASP A 15 -11.30 -1.67 -14.73
C ASP A 15 -10.59 -2.70 -15.61
N THR A 16 -10.62 -2.49 -16.93
CA THR A 16 -9.90 -3.32 -17.91
C THR A 16 -9.04 -2.41 -18.78
N TYR A 17 -7.73 -2.68 -18.81
CA TYR A 17 -6.78 -1.89 -19.59
C TYR A 17 -6.14 -2.74 -20.69
N GLY A 18 -5.76 -2.08 -21.78
CA GLY A 18 -5.24 -2.72 -23.00
C GLY A 18 -4.16 -3.76 -22.70
N GLY A 19 -4.31 -4.96 -23.26
CA GLY A 19 -3.46 -6.12 -22.96
C GLY A 19 -4.13 -7.24 -22.16
N GLY A 20 -5.40 -7.08 -21.77
CA GLY A 20 -6.18 -8.15 -21.11
C GLY A 20 -6.05 -8.17 -19.58
N VAL A 21 -5.36 -7.20 -19.00
CA VAL A 21 -5.25 -7.07 -17.53
C VAL A 21 -6.56 -6.55 -16.96
N VAL A 22 -7.16 -7.33 -16.07
CA VAL A 22 -8.35 -6.96 -15.32
C VAL A 22 -7.94 -6.57 -13.91
N ILE A 23 -8.32 -5.36 -13.50
CA ILE A 23 -7.94 -4.78 -12.22
C ILE A 23 -9.20 -4.62 -11.40
N GLU A 24 -9.20 -5.23 -10.22
CA GLU A 24 -10.26 -5.10 -9.23
C GLU A 24 -9.68 -4.39 -8.01
N THR A 25 -10.33 -3.34 -7.52
CA THR A 25 -9.90 -2.63 -6.31
C THR A 25 -11.04 -2.58 -5.31
N ALA A 26 -10.72 -2.59 -4.02
CA ALA A 26 -11.69 -2.31 -2.97
C ALA A 26 -11.03 -1.50 -1.86
N GLU A 27 -11.81 -0.56 -1.30
CA GLU A 27 -11.39 0.30 -0.21
C GLU A 27 -12.49 0.36 0.85
N GLN A 28 -12.11 0.43 2.12
CA GLN A 28 -13.02 0.62 3.27
C GLN A 28 -12.30 1.41 4.38
N GLY A 29 -12.66 2.69 4.53
CA GLY A 29 -12.10 3.55 5.58
C GLY A 29 -12.50 3.11 7.00
N ALA A 30 -11.66 3.42 7.99
CA ALA A 30 -12.00 3.21 9.39
C ALA A 30 -13.22 4.09 9.78
N PRO A 31 -14.13 3.59 10.62
CA PRO A 31 -15.33 4.33 11.00
C PRO A 31 -15.02 5.70 11.62
N GLY A 32 -15.69 6.75 11.13
CA GLY A 32 -15.64 8.09 11.73
C GLY A 32 -14.48 8.99 11.27
N ARG A 33 -13.69 8.57 10.28
CA ARG A 33 -12.67 9.39 9.60
C ARG A 33 -12.67 9.15 8.09
N SER A 34 -12.13 10.11 7.33
CA SER A 34 -11.81 9.88 5.92
C SER A 34 -10.62 8.93 5.80
N THR A 35 -10.62 8.09 4.76
CA THR A 35 -9.52 7.15 4.54
C THR A 35 -8.22 7.90 4.23
N GLU A 36 -7.11 7.40 4.77
CA GLU A 36 -5.76 7.83 4.44
C GLU A 36 -5.12 6.96 3.33
N ASP A 37 -5.75 5.84 2.98
CA ASP A 37 -5.33 4.94 1.90
C ASP A 37 -5.70 5.49 0.52
N ARG A 38 -4.86 5.22 -0.48
CA ARG A 38 -5.08 5.65 -1.86
C ARG A 38 -4.70 4.54 -2.83
N ILE A 39 -5.64 4.18 -3.70
CA ILE A 39 -5.36 3.37 -4.89
C ILE A 39 -5.38 4.25 -6.14
N ARG A 40 -4.33 4.17 -6.96
CA ARG A 40 -4.27 4.81 -8.28
C ARG A 40 -4.01 3.77 -9.35
N VAL A 41 -5.01 3.58 -10.20
CA VAL A 41 -4.94 2.73 -11.38
C VAL A 41 -4.51 3.55 -12.60
N LEU A 42 -3.54 3.01 -13.35
CA LEU A 42 -2.98 3.57 -14.59
C LEU A 42 -3.05 2.51 -15.68
N PRO A 43 -2.85 2.86 -16.97
CA PRO A 43 -2.94 1.90 -18.07
C PRO A 43 -1.97 0.71 -17.96
N ASN A 44 -0.82 0.90 -17.30
CA ASN A 44 0.24 -0.08 -17.17
C ASN A 44 0.81 -0.19 -15.74
N ALA A 45 0.12 0.38 -14.75
CA ALA A 45 0.54 0.29 -13.36
C ALA A 45 -0.65 0.43 -12.37
N VAL A 46 -0.47 -0.09 -11.17
CA VAL A 46 -1.31 0.17 -10.00
C VAL A 46 -0.39 0.64 -8.87
N VAL A 47 -0.78 1.74 -8.23
CA VAL A 47 -0.13 2.28 -7.04
C VAL A 47 -1.10 2.15 -5.87
N VAL A 48 -0.65 1.58 -4.75
CA VAL A 48 -1.39 1.50 -3.50
C VAL A 48 -0.54 2.16 -2.42
N LEU A 49 -1.13 3.12 -1.70
CA LEU A 49 -0.47 3.87 -0.65
C LEU A 49 -1.33 3.81 0.60
N ASP A 50 -0.73 3.61 1.76
CA ASP A 50 -1.39 3.81 3.06
C ASP A 50 -0.76 5.02 3.76
N GLY A 51 -1.59 6.00 4.10
CA GLY A 51 -1.15 7.22 4.74
C GLY A 51 -0.86 6.99 6.23
N VAL A 52 0.38 7.24 6.64
CA VAL A 52 0.80 7.06 8.03
C VAL A 52 0.05 8.04 8.94
N THR A 53 -0.85 7.51 9.76
CA THR A 53 -1.62 8.30 10.72
C THR A 53 -0.67 9.05 11.67
N SER A 54 -0.80 10.38 11.71
CA SER A 54 0.00 11.23 12.59
C SER A 54 -0.89 12.23 13.35
N ARG A 55 -0.40 12.75 14.47
CA ARG A 55 -1.10 13.79 15.27
C ARG A 55 -1.02 15.19 14.62
N ARG A 56 -0.69 15.27 13.33
CA ARG A 56 -0.52 16.53 12.60
C ARG A 56 -1.88 17.19 12.35
N PRO A 57 -1.90 18.49 12.00
CA PRO A 57 -3.12 19.18 11.59
C PRO A 57 -3.88 18.41 10.51
N PRO A 58 -5.23 18.40 10.56
CA PRO A 58 -6.05 17.55 9.70
C PRO A 58 -5.90 17.85 8.20
N ASP A 59 -5.42 19.05 7.84
CA ASP A 59 -5.23 19.51 6.47
C ASP A 59 -3.93 19.01 5.81
N ARG A 60 -2.99 18.45 6.59
CA ARG A 60 -1.72 17.88 6.09
C ARG A 60 -1.40 16.53 6.75
N ASN A 61 -2.41 15.65 6.77
CA ASN A 61 -2.32 14.30 7.31
C ASN A 61 -1.74 13.29 6.30
N GLY A 62 -1.73 11.99 6.67
CA GLY A 62 -1.21 10.92 5.81
C GLY A 62 -2.01 10.80 4.51
N GLY A 63 -3.34 10.94 4.58
CA GLY A 63 -4.22 10.89 3.41
C GLY A 63 -3.95 12.02 2.40
N TRP A 64 -3.65 13.24 2.88
CA TRP A 64 -3.21 14.33 2.02
C TRP A 64 -1.90 13.97 1.31
N TYR A 65 -0.91 13.46 2.05
CA TYR A 65 0.39 13.10 1.48
C TYR A 65 0.27 11.96 0.45
N ALA A 66 -0.46 10.89 0.77
CA ALA A 66 -0.75 9.79 -0.13
C ALA A 66 -1.46 10.28 -1.41
N THR A 67 -2.40 11.22 -1.28
CA THR A 67 -3.07 11.86 -2.43
C THR A 67 -2.06 12.56 -3.36
N GLN A 68 -1.17 13.39 -2.79
CA GLN A 68 -0.16 14.09 -3.58
C GLN A 68 0.82 13.12 -4.23
N LEU A 69 1.23 12.08 -3.50
CA LEU A 69 2.21 11.11 -3.96
C LEU A 69 1.64 10.26 -5.11
N ALA A 70 0.40 9.80 -5.00
CA ALA A 70 -0.27 9.07 -6.07
C ALA A 70 -0.45 9.91 -7.34
N ASP A 71 -0.79 11.20 -7.20
CA ASP A 71 -0.90 12.10 -8.36
C ASP A 71 0.46 12.40 -9.01
N GLU A 72 1.54 12.50 -8.23
CA GLU A 72 2.89 12.69 -8.75
C GLU A 72 3.41 11.43 -9.45
N LEU A 73 3.28 10.26 -8.81
CA LEU A 73 3.62 8.97 -9.41
C LEU A 73 2.82 8.73 -10.70
N GLY A 74 1.54 9.13 -10.74
CA GLY A 74 0.73 9.05 -11.95
C GLY A 74 1.22 9.92 -13.12
N ARG A 75 2.07 10.93 -12.87
CA ARG A 75 2.74 11.73 -13.92
C ARG A 75 4.11 11.18 -14.29
N LEU A 76 4.82 10.62 -13.31
CA LEU A 76 6.22 10.18 -13.48
C LEU A 76 6.34 8.75 -14.00
N LEU A 77 5.39 7.86 -13.67
CA LEU A 77 5.46 6.45 -14.04
C LEU A 77 5.55 6.27 -15.55
N ASP A 78 6.68 5.71 -15.99
CA ASP A 78 6.95 5.28 -17.35
C ASP A 78 7.26 3.77 -17.36
N ALA A 79 7.58 3.20 -18.53
CA ALA A 79 7.86 1.78 -18.70
C ALA A 79 9.32 1.37 -18.36
N GLU A 80 10.25 2.32 -18.32
CA GLU A 80 11.71 2.03 -18.41
C GLU A 80 12.46 2.35 -17.12
N THR A 81 12.10 3.46 -16.46
CA THR A 81 12.80 3.96 -15.28
C THR A 81 12.61 3.02 -14.09
N ALA A 82 13.64 2.83 -13.27
CA ALA A 82 13.53 1.99 -12.07
C ALA A 82 12.46 2.55 -11.12
N LEU A 83 11.62 1.66 -10.55
CA LEU A 83 10.54 2.08 -9.65
C LEU A 83 11.07 2.82 -8.41
N THR A 84 12.25 2.44 -7.91
CA THR A 84 12.93 3.10 -6.79
C THR A 84 13.31 4.54 -7.11
N ASP A 85 13.81 4.79 -8.32
CA ASP A 85 14.19 6.13 -8.78
C ASP A 85 12.94 7.00 -9.01
N LEU A 86 11.88 6.43 -9.57
CA LEU A 86 10.60 7.13 -9.74
C LEU A 86 9.98 7.52 -8.38
N LEU A 87 10.00 6.62 -7.40
CA LEU A 87 9.51 6.92 -6.05
C LEU A 87 10.37 7.98 -5.37
N ALA A 88 11.70 7.87 -5.45
CA ALA A 88 12.61 8.86 -4.90
C ALA A 88 12.38 10.24 -5.54
N GLN A 89 12.19 10.30 -6.86
CA GLN A 89 11.89 11.54 -7.57
C GLN A 89 10.54 12.12 -7.16
N ALA A 90 9.51 11.29 -6.99
CA ALA A 90 8.20 11.74 -6.54
C ALA A 90 8.28 12.36 -5.13
N ILE A 91 9.00 11.71 -4.21
CA ILE A 91 9.24 12.22 -2.85
C ILE A 91 9.99 13.56 -2.89
N ALA A 92 11.05 13.67 -3.72
CA ALA A 92 11.80 14.91 -3.87
C ALA A 92 10.92 16.07 -4.38
N ASN A 93 10.10 15.80 -5.39
CA ASN A 93 9.18 16.79 -5.97
C ASN A 93 8.14 17.26 -4.95
N LEU A 94 7.59 16.34 -4.14
CA LEU A 94 6.65 16.68 -3.07
C LEU A 94 7.31 17.50 -1.97
N ALA A 95 8.53 17.11 -1.57
CA ALA A 95 9.26 17.80 -0.52
C ALA A 95 9.57 19.25 -0.90
N GLU A 96 10.01 19.49 -2.13
CA GLU A 96 10.22 20.84 -2.66
C GLU A 96 8.90 21.60 -2.83
N ARG A 97 7.89 21.01 -3.48
CA ARG A 97 6.63 21.70 -3.82
C ARG A 97 5.82 22.12 -2.60
N HIS A 98 5.93 21.36 -1.51
CA HIS A 98 5.10 21.55 -0.32
C HIS A 98 5.93 21.90 0.93
N ASP A 99 7.21 22.24 0.77
CA ASP A 99 8.12 22.59 1.86
C ASP A 99 8.12 21.52 2.98
N LEU A 100 8.22 20.24 2.61
CA LEU A 100 8.25 19.15 3.57
C LEU A 100 9.64 18.99 4.18
N VAL A 101 9.68 18.66 5.47
CA VAL A 101 10.90 18.54 6.27
C VAL A 101 11.09 17.10 6.73
N PRO A 102 12.24 16.46 6.45
CA PRO A 102 12.53 15.10 6.92
C PRO A 102 12.41 14.96 8.44
N GLY A 103 11.76 13.88 8.89
CA GLY A 103 11.44 13.64 10.30
C GLY A 103 10.25 14.44 10.83
N ASP A 104 9.86 15.53 10.16
CA ASP A 104 8.78 16.42 10.56
C ASP A 104 7.72 16.62 9.45
N SER A 105 7.33 15.55 8.75
CA SER A 105 6.29 15.61 7.71
C SER A 105 5.29 14.46 7.77
N PRO A 106 4.11 14.58 7.13
CA PRO A 106 3.25 13.43 6.87
C PRO A 106 3.97 12.46 5.93
N ALA A 107 3.52 11.21 5.94
CA ALA A 107 4.20 10.14 5.23
C ALA A 107 3.20 9.09 4.75
N ALA A 108 3.65 8.21 3.86
CA ALA A 108 2.89 7.05 3.39
C ALA A 108 3.79 5.82 3.21
N THR A 109 3.21 4.65 3.40
CA THR A 109 3.72 3.38 2.88
C THR A 109 3.42 3.33 1.37
N ALA A 110 4.10 2.46 0.62
CA ALA A 110 3.89 2.40 -0.82
C ALA A 110 4.11 1.03 -1.42
N ALA A 111 3.19 0.63 -2.30
CA ALA A 111 3.36 -0.45 -3.24
C ALA A 111 3.08 0.03 -4.67
N ILE A 112 3.92 -0.40 -5.61
CA ILE A 112 3.73 -0.12 -7.03
C ILE A 112 3.85 -1.44 -7.78
N VAL A 113 2.89 -1.76 -8.63
CA VAL A 113 2.96 -2.86 -9.60
C VAL A 113 2.87 -2.27 -10.98
N ARG A 114 3.90 -2.46 -11.79
CA ARG A 114 3.99 -1.99 -13.18
C ARG A 114 4.16 -3.18 -14.11
N TRP A 115 3.49 -3.19 -15.25
CA TRP A 115 3.62 -4.27 -16.23
C TRP A 115 3.90 -3.75 -17.64
N ASN A 116 4.47 -4.63 -18.44
CA ASN A 116 4.52 -4.54 -19.89
C ASN A 116 4.27 -5.93 -20.49
N ASP A 117 4.49 -6.10 -21.79
CA ASP A 117 4.23 -7.37 -22.48
C ASP A 117 5.19 -8.50 -22.04
N GLU A 118 6.33 -8.18 -21.43
CA GLU A 118 7.38 -9.14 -21.08
C GLU A 118 7.45 -9.45 -19.58
N LYS A 119 7.19 -8.47 -18.72
CA LYS A 119 7.42 -8.58 -17.28
C LYS A 119 6.46 -7.76 -16.43
N ILE A 120 6.48 -8.08 -15.14
CA ILE A 120 5.80 -7.36 -14.07
C ILE A 120 6.86 -6.97 -13.06
N ASP A 121 7.02 -5.67 -12.85
CA ASP A 121 7.88 -5.10 -11.81
C ASP A 121 7.02 -4.73 -10.60
N ALA A 122 7.51 -5.01 -9.40
CA ALA A 122 6.92 -4.55 -8.15
C ALA A 122 7.92 -3.78 -7.31
N LEU A 123 7.39 -2.82 -6.54
CA LEU A 123 8.08 -2.09 -5.49
C LEU A 123 7.23 -2.17 -4.22
N VAL A 124 7.88 -2.39 -3.08
CA VAL A 124 7.29 -2.35 -1.73
C VAL A 124 8.17 -1.49 -0.82
N LEU A 125 7.57 -0.50 -0.19
CA LEU A 125 8.18 0.35 0.83
C LEU A 125 7.32 0.30 2.09
N CYS A 126 7.92 -0.16 3.20
CA CYS A 126 7.21 -0.44 4.45
C CYS A 126 6.15 -1.54 4.27
N ASP A 127 5.14 -1.57 5.14
CA ASP A 127 4.20 -2.66 5.32
C ASP A 127 2.99 -2.64 4.36
N THR A 128 3.21 -2.34 3.08
CA THR A 128 2.21 -2.55 2.00
C THR A 128 2.69 -3.66 1.06
N PRO A 129 2.45 -4.95 1.38
CA PRO A 129 2.98 -6.07 0.61
C PRO A 129 2.39 -6.20 -0.80
N VAL A 130 3.18 -6.81 -1.69
CA VAL A 130 2.77 -7.27 -3.02
C VAL A 130 2.94 -8.78 -3.10
N VAL A 131 1.92 -9.49 -3.57
CA VAL A 131 1.93 -10.95 -3.71
C VAL A 131 1.69 -11.33 -5.16
N ALA A 132 2.61 -12.06 -5.76
CA ALA A 132 2.50 -12.62 -7.10
C ALA A 132 2.09 -14.09 -7.04
N PHE A 133 1.10 -14.46 -7.84
CA PHE A 133 0.59 -15.83 -7.94
C PHE A 133 0.87 -16.37 -9.33
N GLY A 134 1.54 -17.52 -9.38
CA GLY A 134 1.78 -18.28 -10.59
C GLY A 134 1.90 -19.76 -10.26
N ARG A 135 2.95 -20.42 -10.75
CA ARG A 135 3.27 -21.81 -10.33
C ARG A 135 3.55 -21.92 -8.83
N THR A 136 4.02 -20.82 -8.23
CA THR A 136 4.27 -20.64 -6.81
C THR A 136 3.75 -19.27 -6.39
N THR A 137 3.40 -19.13 -5.11
CA THR A 137 3.09 -17.84 -4.49
C THR A 137 4.39 -17.19 -4.03
N GLU A 138 4.63 -15.96 -4.46
CA GLU A 138 5.78 -15.15 -4.05
C GLU A 138 5.30 -13.88 -3.34
N VAL A 139 5.68 -13.73 -2.07
CA VAL A 139 5.33 -12.57 -1.24
C VAL A 139 6.53 -11.63 -1.19
N VAL A 140 6.32 -10.38 -1.60
CA VAL A 140 7.26 -9.28 -1.41
C VAL A 140 6.73 -8.41 -0.28
N GLU A 141 7.42 -8.45 0.85
CA GLU A 141 7.06 -7.70 2.05
C GLU A 141 8.29 -7.08 2.69
N ASP A 142 8.13 -5.90 3.26
CA ASP A 142 9.18 -5.23 4.01
C ASP A 142 8.94 -5.38 5.51
N THR A 143 9.65 -6.33 6.13
CA THR A 143 9.49 -6.66 7.55
C THR A 143 10.22 -5.71 8.48
N ARG A 144 11.01 -4.75 7.97
CA ARG A 144 11.88 -3.90 8.81
C ARG A 144 11.11 -3.15 9.90
N LEU A 145 9.89 -2.67 9.61
CA LEU A 145 9.05 -2.02 10.61
C LEU A 145 8.55 -3.04 11.64
N ALA A 146 8.06 -4.20 11.19
CA ALA A 146 7.56 -5.27 12.05
C ALA A 146 8.64 -5.80 13.02
N ASP A 147 9.86 -6.00 12.53
CA ASP A 147 11.01 -6.48 13.30
C ASP A 147 11.41 -5.51 14.42
N LEU A 148 11.13 -4.21 14.24
CA LEU A 148 11.42 -3.15 15.20
C LEU A 148 10.26 -2.83 16.16
N ARG A 149 9.05 -3.40 15.96
CA ARG A 149 7.87 -3.18 16.82
C ARG A 149 8.11 -3.40 18.33
N PRO A 150 8.99 -4.30 18.78
CA PRO A 150 9.30 -4.43 20.21
C PRO A 150 10.01 -3.23 20.84
N ASP A 151 10.59 -2.32 20.05
CA ASP A 151 11.30 -1.13 20.54
C ASP A 151 10.30 -0.02 20.95
N PRO A 152 10.28 0.43 22.22
CA PRO A 152 9.33 1.46 22.66
C PRO A 152 9.58 2.84 22.03
N ASP A 153 10.76 3.07 21.46
CA ASP A 153 11.11 4.31 20.73
C ASP A 153 11.31 4.03 19.23
N ILE A 154 10.41 3.23 18.65
CA ILE A 154 10.50 2.81 17.25
C ILE A 154 10.69 3.97 16.26
N LEU A 155 10.09 5.14 16.55
CA LEU A 155 10.17 6.32 15.67
C LEU A 155 11.60 6.83 15.46
N ARG A 156 12.55 6.55 16.36
CA ARG A 156 13.97 6.89 16.18
C ARG A 156 14.60 6.19 14.98
N TRP A 157 14.02 5.08 14.54
CA TRP A 157 14.46 4.28 13.40
C TRP A 157 13.83 4.70 12.07
N LYS A 158 12.84 5.61 12.08
CA LYS A 158 12.15 6.07 10.86
C LYS A 158 13.14 6.76 9.93
N ASN A 159 13.23 6.28 8.69
CA ASN A 159 14.10 6.82 7.64
C ASN A 159 15.56 6.94 8.10
N LYS A 160 16.07 5.89 8.74
CA LYS A 160 17.47 5.76 9.16
C LYS A 160 18.09 4.48 8.62
N PRO A 161 19.40 4.48 8.30
CA PRO A 161 20.13 3.25 8.06
C PRO A 161 19.96 2.26 9.22
N GLY A 162 19.66 1.00 8.91
CA GLY A 162 19.36 -0.04 9.91
C GLY A 162 17.98 0.07 10.57
N GLY A 163 17.17 1.06 10.18
CA GLY A 163 15.79 1.22 10.60
C GLY A 163 14.79 0.76 9.53
N TYR A 164 13.61 1.36 9.55
CA TYR A 164 12.57 1.17 8.54
C TYR A 164 12.38 2.44 7.72
N TRP A 165 11.86 2.28 6.51
CA TRP A 165 11.73 3.37 5.54
C TRP A 165 10.29 3.58 5.13
N VAL A 166 9.88 4.84 5.04
CA VAL A 166 8.53 5.25 4.63
C VAL A 166 8.67 6.49 3.75
N ALA A 167 7.76 6.67 2.78
CA ALA A 167 7.76 7.85 1.92
C ALA A 167 7.34 9.08 2.73
N GLU A 168 8.31 9.88 3.18
CA GLU A 168 8.11 11.14 3.90
C GLU A 168 8.69 12.31 3.07
N ALA A 169 9.73 12.99 3.53
CA ALA A 169 10.37 14.11 2.84
C ALA A 169 11.82 13.82 2.43
N ASP A 170 12.32 12.62 2.74
CA ASP A 170 13.65 12.17 2.34
C ASP A 170 13.56 11.26 1.11
N PRO A 171 14.04 11.70 -0.07
CA PRO A 171 14.04 10.91 -1.30
C PRO A 171 14.77 9.57 -1.18
N GLU A 172 15.68 9.43 -0.22
CA GLU A 172 16.37 8.17 0.02
C GLU A 172 15.39 7.03 0.35
N ALA A 173 14.24 7.32 0.95
CA ALA A 173 13.23 6.30 1.23
C ALA A 173 12.80 5.54 -0.04
N GLY A 174 12.71 6.22 -1.19
CA GLY A 174 12.38 5.58 -2.46
C GLY A 174 13.45 4.59 -2.93
N ARG A 175 14.73 4.87 -2.67
CA ARG A 175 15.87 3.99 -3.00
C ARG A 175 16.01 2.80 -2.05
N GLN A 176 15.35 2.84 -0.90
CA GLN A 176 15.40 1.81 0.13
C GLN A 176 14.24 0.83 0.03
N ALA A 177 13.33 1.03 -0.93
CA ALA A 177 12.23 0.12 -1.20
C ALA A 177 12.74 -1.23 -1.72
N LEU A 178 12.03 -2.30 -1.37
CA LEU A 178 12.25 -3.63 -1.92
C LEU A 178 11.63 -3.72 -3.31
N THR A 179 12.24 -4.49 -4.21
CA THR A 179 11.75 -4.67 -5.57
C THR A 179 11.75 -6.12 -5.98
N ALA A 180 10.81 -6.49 -6.83
CA ALA A 180 10.79 -7.77 -7.53
C ALA A 180 10.45 -7.58 -9.01
N SER A 181 10.83 -8.55 -9.84
CA SER A 181 10.50 -8.56 -11.26
C SER A 181 10.25 -10.00 -11.70
N TRP A 182 9.10 -10.23 -12.31
CA TRP A 182 8.69 -11.55 -12.78
C TRP A 182 8.41 -11.53 -14.28
N PRO A 183 8.74 -12.62 -15.02
CA PRO A 183 8.24 -12.77 -16.38
C PRO A 183 6.72 -12.71 -16.40
N ARG A 184 6.13 -11.95 -17.33
CA ARG A 184 4.69 -11.78 -17.46
C ARG A 184 3.96 -13.10 -17.68
N SER A 185 4.63 -14.06 -18.32
CA SER A 185 4.13 -15.42 -18.57
C SER A 185 4.15 -16.34 -17.35
N ALA A 186 4.81 -15.94 -16.26
CA ALA A 186 4.93 -16.72 -15.03
C ALA A 186 3.92 -16.30 -13.95
N VAL A 187 3.22 -15.17 -14.13
CA VAL A 187 2.30 -14.60 -13.15
C VAL A 187 0.89 -14.55 -13.74
N GLU A 188 -0.05 -15.16 -13.04
CA GLU A 188 -1.46 -15.21 -13.40
C GLU A 188 -2.25 -14.09 -12.69
N LYS A 189 -1.82 -13.75 -11.47
CA LYS A 189 -2.50 -12.78 -10.62
C LYS A 189 -1.49 -12.07 -9.71
N VAL A 190 -1.78 -10.81 -9.39
CA VAL A 190 -1.05 -10.05 -8.36
C VAL A 190 -2.06 -9.45 -7.39
N VAL A 191 -1.76 -9.50 -6.09
CA VAL A 191 -2.49 -8.79 -5.04
C VAL A 191 -1.58 -7.77 -4.40
N VAL A 192 -2.11 -6.57 -4.18
CA VAL A 192 -1.46 -5.49 -3.42
C VAL A 192 -2.40 -5.11 -2.28
N ALA A 193 -1.90 -5.03 -1.06
CA ALA A 193 -2.72 -4.81 0.14
C ALA A 193 -2.02 -3.85 1.10
N THR A 194 -2.76 -2.91 1.70
CA THR A 194 -2.31 -2.15 2.88
C THR A 194 -2.31 -3.02 4.12
N ASP A 195 -1.69 -2.57 5.21
CA ASP A 195 -1.56 -3.34 6.46
C ASP A 195 -2.95 -3.67 7.08
N GLY A 196 -3.92 -2.76 6.93
CA GLY A 196 -5.31 -2.97 7.28
C GLY A 196 -6.00 -4.12 6.53
N VAL A 197 -5.41 -4.61 5.44
CA VAL A 197 -5.87 -5.82 4.72
C VAL A 197 -4.95 -7.01 4.93
N SER A 198 -3.63 -6.83 4.84
CA SER A 198 -2.68 -7.93 5.02
C SER A 198 -2.77 -8.54 6.42
N CYS A 199 -3.21 -7.76 7.42
CA CYS A 199 -3.45 -8.28 8.77
C CYS A 199 -4.50 -9.40 8.85
N GLY A 200 -5.40 -9.49 7.86
CA GLY A 200 -6.31 -10.63 7.72
C GLY A 200 -5.57 -11.95 7.53
N VAL A 201 -4.40 -11.93 6.89
CA VAL A 201 -3.53 -13.09 6.67
C VAL A 201 -2.57 -13.29 7.84
N SER A 202 -1.73 -12.30 8.12
CA SER A 202 -0.56 -12.45 9.00
C SER A 202 -0.91 -12.48 10.49
N GLU A 203 -1.75 -11.55 10.96
CA GLU A 203 -2.08 -11.41 12.38
C GLU A 203 -3.36 -12.17 12.75
N TYR A 204 -4.39 -12.05 11.91
CA TYR A 204 -5.72 -12.56 12.24
C TYR A 204 -5.92 -14.01 11.80
N GLY A 205 -5.16 -14.48 10.81
CA GLY A 205 -5.25 -15.83 10.27
C GLY A 205 -6.65 -16.17 9.75
N LEU A 206 -7.35 -15.19 9.18
CA LEU A 206 -8.71 -15.34 8.64
C LEU A 206 -8.70 -16.09 7.30
N PHE A 207 -7.60 -15.98 6.56
CA PHE A 207 -7.39 -16.61 5.26
C PHE A 207 -5.89 -16.69 4.93
N SER A 208 -5.50 -17.60 4.03
CA SER A 208 -4.19 -17.56 3.37
C SER A 208 -4.13 -16.52 2.25
N TRP A 209 -2.95 -16.26 1.69
CA TRP A 209 -2.80 -15.40 0.51
C TRP A 209 -3.58 -15.94 -0.71
N GLU A 210 -3.55 -17.26 -0.93
CA GLU A 210 -4.29 -17.94 -1.99
C GLU A 210 -5.80 -17.78 -1.81
N GLU A 211 -6.30 -17.90 -0.58
CA GLU A 211 -7.71 -17.68 -0.28
C GLU A 211 -8.11 -16.22 -0.50
N LEU A 212 -7.31 -15.26 -0.01
CA LEU A 212 -7.55 -13.83 -0.24
C LEU A 212 -7.60 -13.50 -1.74
N ALA A 213 -6.72 -14.12 -2.52
CA ALA A 213 -6.62 -13.90 -3.95
C ALA A 213 -7.88 -14.32 -4.73
N GLU A 214 -8.68 -15.25 -4.21
CA GLU A 214 -9.91 -15.74 -4.84
C GLU A 214 -11.18 -15.10 -4.25
N LEU A 215 -11.14 -14.61 -3.01
CA LEU A 215 -12.31 -14.00 -2.38
C LEU A 215 -12.80 -12.76 -3.15
N PRO A 216 -14.12 -12.48 -3.13
CA PRO A 216 -14.60 -11.14 -3.45
C PRO A 216 -13.93 -10.12 -2.53
N LEU A 217 -13.32 -9.07 -3.09
CA LEU A 217 -12.51 -8.13 -2.31
C LEU A 217 -13.33 -7.48 -1.18
N ALA A 218 -14.58 -7.09 -1.47
CA ALA A 218 -15.50 -6.54 -0.48
C ALA A 218 -15.77 -7.51 0.70
N ASP A 219 -15.97 -8.80 0.41
CA ASP A 219 -16.18 -9.81 1.44
C ASP A 219 -14.93 -9.98 2.32
N ALA A 220 -13.73 -9.88 1.75
CA ALA A 220 -12.49 -9.94 2.50
C ALA A 220 -12.39 -8.76 3.49
N LEU A 221 -12.66 -7.54 3.02
CA LEU A 221 -12.66 -6.34 3.88
C LEU A 221 -13.70 -6.45 5.01
N ASP A 222 -14.92 -6.88 4.69
CA ASP A 222 -15.99 -7.06 5.67
C ASP A 222 -15.65 -8.11 6.74
N ARG A 223 -14.97 -9.20 6.37
CA ARG A 223 -14.53 -10.23 7.32
C ARG A 223 -13.45 -9.72 8.26
N ILE A 224 -12.47 -8.95 7.74
CA ILE A 224 -11.46 -8.31 8.58
C ILE A 224 -12.13 -7.34 9.55
N ARG A 225 -13.03 -6.48 9.05
CA ARG A 225 -13.77 -5.53 9.89
C ARG A 225 -14.62 -6.23 10.96
N ALA A 226 -15.23 -7.37 10.62
CA ALA A 226 -15.98 -8.18 11.57
C ALA A 226 -15.08 -8.79 12.65
N ALA A 227 -13.88 -9.25 12.31
CA ALA A 227 -12.89 -9.73 13.26
C ALA A 227 -12.46 -8.63 14.23
N GLU A 228 -12.15 -7.43 13.72
CA GLU A 228 -11.80 -6.26 14.53
C GLU A 228 -12.92 -5.90 15.53
N ARG A 229 -14.17 -5.85 15.09
CA ARG A 229 -15.34 -5.59 15.95
C ARG A 229 -15.56 -6.69 17.00
N GLY A 230 -15.15 -7.93 16.69
CA GLY A 230 -15.22 -9.07 17.60
C GLY A 230 -14.15 -9.07 18.70
N ASP A 231 -13.17 -8.18 18.62
CA ASP A 231 -12.07 -8.06 19.58
C ASP A 231 -11.80 -6.59 19.95
N PRO A 232 -12.79 -5.86 20.51
CA PRO A 232 -12.66 -4.40 20.75
C PRO A 232 -11.61 -4.04 21.80
N GLU A 233 -11.31 -4.97 22.72
CA GLU A 233 -10.30 -4.83 23.78
C GLU A 233 -8.91 -5.32 23.36
N HIS A 234 -8.73 -5.69 22.08
CA HIS A 234 -7.47 -6.14 21.47
C HIS A 234 -6.82 -7.32 22.23
N THR A 235 -7.65 -8.17 22.82
CA THR A 235 -7.22 -9.30 23.64
C THR A 235 -6.78 -10.49 22.81
N ARG A 236 -7.48 -10.74 21.69
CA ARG A 236 -7.16 -11.83 20.77
C ARG A 236 -6.00 -11.44 19.87
N TRP A 237 -6.00 -10.20 19.38
CA TRP A 237 -4.97 -9.67 18.49
C TRP A 237 -4.49 -8.31 19.00
N PRO A 238 -3.35 -8.25 19.71
CA PRO A 238 -2.78 -7.00 20.20
C PRO A 238 -2.52 -6.00 19.06
N ARG A 239 -3.08 -4.79 19.17
CA ARG A 239 -2.96 -3.73 18.16
C ARG A 239 -3.13 -2.34 18.80
N TYR A 240 -2.69 -1.30 18.09
CA TYR A 240 -2.75 0.09 18.59
C TYR A 240 -4.09 0.78 18.29
N LYS A 241 -4.79 0.35 17.23
CA LYS A 241 -6.08 0.89 16.79
C LYS A 241 -7.06 -0.27 16.59
N THR A 242 -8.33 -0.05 16.92
CA THR A 242 -9.37 -1.08 16.73
C THR A 242 -9.65 -1.32 15.26
N HIS A 243 -9.65 -0.24 14.47
CA HIS A 243 -10.01 -0.22 13.05
C HIS A 243 -8.93 0.49 12.27
N ASP A 244 -8.46 -0.15 11.20
CA ASP A 244 -7.65 0.50 10.19
C ASP A 244 -8.44 0.90 8.94
N ASP A 245 -7.87 1.77 8.12
CA ASP A 245 -8.29 1.91 6.73
C ASP A 245 -7.84 0.66 5.96
N GLN A 246 -8.56 0.32 4.90
CA GLN A 246 -8.34 -0.92 4.17
C GLN A 246 -8.34 -0.62 2.68
N ALA A 247 -7.26 -0.98 2.00
CA ALA A 247 -7.15 -0.86 0.55
C ALA A 247 -6.49 -2.12 -0.04
N ILE A 248 -7.11 -2.65 -1.09
CA ILE A 248 -6.63 -3.81 -1.82
C ILE A 248 -6.84 -3.64 -3.32
N ALA A 249 -5.85 -4.04 -4.10
CA ALA A 249 -5.93 -4.18 -5.54
C ALA A 249 -5.57 -5.60 -5.96
N ARG A 250 -6.33 -6.17 -6.90
CA ARG A 250 -6.09 -7.47 -7.52
C ARG A 250 -6.00 -7.29 -9.03
N LEU A 251 -4.88 -7.70 -9.61
CA LEU A 251 -4.65 -7.72 -11.04
C LEU A 251 -4.74 -9.17 -11.52
N ARG A 252 -5.54 -9.43 -12.55
CA ARG A 252 -5.57 -10.70 -13.30
C ARG A 252 -4.98 -10.43 -14.67
N LEU A 253 -4.03 -11.28 -15.05
CA LEU A 253 -3.06 -10.99 -16.09
C LEU A 253 -3.27 -11.90 -17.30
#